data_AF-A0A9P6XVC5-F1
#
_entry.id   AF-A0A9P6XVC5-F1
#
_cell.length_a   1.000
_cell.length_b   1.000
_cell.length_c   1.000
_cell.angle_alpha   90.00
_cell.angle_beta   90.00
_cell.angle_gamma   90.00
#
_symmetry.space_group_name_H-M   'P 1'
#
loop_
_entity.id
_entity.type
_entity.pdbx_description
1 polymer ?
#
loop_
_entity_poly.entity_id
_entity_poly.type
_entity_poly.pdbx_seq_one_letter_code
_entity_poly.pdbx_strand_id
1 'polypeptide(L)'
;MNFTYKEAVEKLNSLQSNAALLEQLRKAGPRMSERSLPEMREHFRRIGYEPKDFDKLNLIHVAGTKGKGSTSALTQSILHNYDPTIKTGLFTSPHLVAVRERIRINGEPISEELFARYSQDVWERLEATKEEAIRAMDLSDSDKNELIKNSRKHPDKPIYFRYLTLVALHAFIQEKVDCAILEVGD
;
A
#
# COMPACT_ATOMS: atom_id res chain seq x y z
N MET A 1 -5.64 7.32 20.98
CA MET A 1 -4.17 7.30 21.08
C MET A 1 -3.63 7.04 19.69
N ASN A 2 -2.54 7.69 19.31
CA ASN A 2 -1.91 7.42 18.03
C ASN A 2 -1.17 6.07 18.06
N PHE A 3 -1.06 5.40 16.93
CA PHE A 3 -0.29 4.16 16.84
C PHE A 3 1.17 4.43 17.19
N THR A 4 1.76 3.54 17.97
CA THR A 4 3.21 3.39 18.03
C THR A 4 3.70 2.65 16.77
N TYR A 5 4.99 2.78 16.47
CA TYR A 5 5.59 2.01 15.36
C TYR A 5 5.42 0.50 15.55
N LYS A 6 5.58 0.01 16.78
CA LYS A 6 5.37 -1.40 17.11
C LYS A 6 3.94 -1.85 16.80
N GLU A 7 2.93 -1.10 17.22
CA GLU A 7 1.52 -1.42 16.94
C GLU A 7 1.21 -1.37 15.44
N ALA A 8 1.79 -0.41 14.71
CA ALA A 8 1.63 -0.33 13.26
C ALA A 8 2.21 -1.57 12.55
N VAL A 9 3.39 -2.03 12.98
CA VAL A 9 4.03 -3.25 12.45
C VAL A 9 3.23 -4.50 12.83
N GLU A 10 2.75 -4.62 14.07
CA GLU A 10 1.91 -5.74 14.51
C GLU A 10 0.61 -5.83 13.69
N LYS A 11 -0.07 -4.69 13.49
CA LYS A 11 -1.26 -4.61 12.63
C LYS A 11 -0.97 -4.99 11.19
N LEU A 12 0.13 -4.49 10.62
CA LEU A 12 0.56 -4.85 9.27
C LEU A 12 0.84 -6.36 9.15
N ASN A 13 1.54 -6.94 10.14
CA ASN A 13 1.87 -8.37 10.15
C ASN A 13 0.65 -9.26 10.40
N SER A 14 -0.44 -8.73 10.95
CA SER A 14 -1.72 -9.45 11.07
C SER A 14 -2.45 -9.61 9.73
N LEU A 15 -2.05 -8.84 8.71
CA LEU A 15 -2.62 -8.94 7.36
C LEU A 15 -2.07 -10.17 6.63
N GLN A 16 -2.88 -10.75 5.75
CA GLN A 16 -2.46 -11.89 4.93
C GLN A 16 -1.25 -11.54 4.06
N SER A 17 -0.24 -12.40 4.02
CA SER A 17 0.94 -12.20 3.17
C SER A 17 0.69 -12.56 1.70
N ASN A 18 1.48 -11.98 0.78
CA ASN A 18 1.43 -12.36 -0.64
C ASN A 18 1.76 -13.84 -0.84
N ALA A 19 2.72 -14.40 -0.11
CA ALA A 19 3.07 -15.81 -0.22
C ALA A 19 1.89 -16.72 0.14
N ALA A 20 1.19 -16.42 1.25
CA ALA A 20 0.00 -17.16 1.66
C ALA A 20 -1.14 -17.02 0.63
N LEU A 21 -1.33 -15.82 0.06
CA LEU A 21 -2.30 -15.59 -1.02
C LEU A 21 -1.92 -16.37 -2.29
N LEU A 22 -0.66 -16.34 -2.72
CA LEU A 22 -0.15 -17.04 -3.90
C LEU A 22 -0.30 -18.55 -3.75
N GLU A 23 -0.11 -19.10 -2.55
CA GLU A 23 -0.35 -20.51 -2.28
C GLU A 23 -1.85 -20.86 -2.40
N GLN A 24 -2.73 -20.02 -1.87
CA GLN A 24 -4.18 -20.17 -2.05
C GLN A 24 -4.59 -20.03 -3.52
N LEU A 25 -4.00 -19.09 -4.25
CA LEU A 25 -4.22 -18.86 -5.69
C LEU A 25 -3.81 -20.06 -6.54
N ARG A 26 -2.64 -20.64 -6.25
CA ARG A 26 -2.19 -21.88 -6.90
C ARG A 26 -3.18 -23.02 -6.70
N LYS A 27 -3.88 -23.06 -5.56
CA LYS A 27 -4.94 -24.03 -5.27
C LYS A 27 -6.29 -23.67 -5.93
N ALA A 28 -6.58 -22.38 -6.16
CA ALA A 28 -7.88 -21.88 -6.64
C ALA A 28 -7.96 -21.58 -8.15
N GLY A 29 -6.84 -21.54 -8.88
CA GLY A 29 -6.78 -21.31 -10.34
C GLY A 29 -6.69 -19.84 -10.76
N PRO A 30 -6.50 -19.55 -12.08
CA PRO A 30 -6.00 -18.26 -12.60
C PRO A 30 -6.97 -17.06 -12.60
N ARG A 31 -8.20 -17.20 -12.06
CA ARG A 31 -9.28 -16.19 -12.22
C ARG A 31 -9.17 -14.92 -11.36
N MET A 32 -8.14 -14.76 -10.54
CA MET A 32 -8.03 -13.62 -9.60
C MET A 32 -7.22 -12.41 -10.11
N SER A 33 -6.40 -12.53 -11.17
CA SER A 33 -5.62 -11.38 -11.65
C SER A 33 -6.52 -10.25 -12.16
N GLU A 34 -7.67 -10.57 -12.75
CA GLU A 34 -8.62 -9.61 -13.32
C GLU A 34 -9.27 -8.69 -12.26
N ARG A 35 -9.41 -9.14 -11.00
CA ARG A 35 -10.03 -8.35 -9.93
C ARG A 35 -9.04 -7.48 -9.16
N SER A 36 -7.73 -7.68 -9.35
CA SER A 36 -6.70 -7.02 -8.54
C SER A 36 -6.68 -5.50 -8.69
N LEU A 37 -6.83 -4.99 -9.92
CA LEU A 37 -6.84 -3.55 -10.18
C LEU A 37 -8.12 -2.87 -9.70
N PRO A 38 -9.34 -3.39 -9.99
CA PRO A 38 -10.57 -2.88 -9.39
C PRO A 38 -10.52 -2.82 -7.86
N GLU A 39 -10.03 -3.88 -7.21
CA GLU A 39 -9.89 -3.93 -5.75
C GLU A 39 -8.91 -2.86 -5.24
N MET A 40 -7.75 -2.68 -5.89
CA MET A 40 -6.81 -1.62 -5.51
C MET A 40 -7.40 -0.22 -5.68
N ARG A 41 -8.14 0.03 -6.77
CA ARG A 41 -8.83 1.31 -6.97
C ARG A 41 -9.84 1.57 -5.86
N GLU A 42 -10.60 0.56 -5.47
CA GLU A 42 -11.57 0.70 -4.38
C GLU A 42 -10.86 0.96 -3.04
N HIS A 43 -9.76 0.28 -2.74
CA HIS A 43 -8.97 0.58 -1.54
C HIS A 43 -8.44 2.02 -1.51
N PHE A 44 -7.98 2.56 -2.64
CA PHE A 44 -7.58 3.97 -2.74
C PHE A 44 -8.75 4.93 -2.54
N ARG A 45 -9.91 4.64 -3.15
CA ARG A 45 -11.15 5.42 -2.95
C ARG A 45 -11.54 5.46 -1.47
N ARG A 46 -11.50 4.31 -0.79
CA ARG A 46 -11.79 4.17 0.64
C ARG A 46 -10.87 4.96 1.55
N ILE A 47 -9.62 5.24 1.13
CA ILE A 47 -8.71 6.12 1.87
C ILE A 47 -8.73 7.57 1.37
N GLY A 48 -9.69 7.91 0.50
CA GLY A 48 -9.95 9.26 0.03
C GLY A 48 -9.06 9.71 -1.14
N TYR A 49 -8.58 8.77 -1.96
CA TYR A 49 -7.82 9.08 -3.17
C TYR A 49 -8.48 8.56 -4.44
N GLU A 50 -8.39 9.34 -5.50
CA GLU A 50 -8.69 8.96 -6.88
C GLU A 50 -7.39 8.80 -7.69
N PRO A 51 -7.39 8.06 -8.82
CA PRO A 51 -6.20 7.88 -9.64
C PRO A 51 -5.48 9.19 -10.02
N LYS A 52 -6.23 10.25 -10.33
CA LYS A 52 -5.69 11.58 -10.69
C LYS A 52 -4.89 12.24 -9.58
N ASP A 53 -5.12 11.87 -8.31
CA ASP A 53 -4.38 12.44 -7.19
C ASP A 53 -2.92 12.01 -7.18
N PHE A 54 -2.59 10.91 -7.86
CA PHE A 54 -1.22 10.40 -7.98
C PHE A 54 -0.44 11.01 -9.14
N ASP A 55 -1.09 11.75 -10.04
CA ASP A 55 -0.42 12.39 -11.19
C ASP A 55 0.65 13.40 -10.72
N LYS A 56 0.42 14.04 -9.56
CA LYS A 56 1.38 14.97 -8.95
C LYS A 56 2.67 14.33 -8.45
N LEU A 57 2.73 13.00 -8.40
CA LEU A 57 3.92 12.26 -7.96
C LEU A 57 4.89 11.94 -9.11
N ASN A 58 4.61 12.32 -10.36
CA ASN A 58 5.46 12.05 -11.54
C ASN A 58 6.05 10.62 -11.52
N LEU A 59 5.16 9.62 -11.55
CA LEU A 59 5.51 8.23 -11.22
C LEU A 59 6.46 7.57 -12.23
N ILE A 60 7.53 6.97 -11.72
CA ILE A 60 8.40 6.04 -12.43
C ILE A 60 8.07 4.62 -11.97
N HIS A 61 7.54 3.80 -12.86
CA HIS A 61 7.11 2.44 -12.54
C HIS A 61 8.12 1.41 -13.05
N VAL A 62 8.73 0.63 -12.15
CA VAL A 62 9.81 -0.31 -12.46
C VAL A 62 9.30 -1.75 -12.33
N ALA A 63 9.13 -2.41 -13.48
CA ALA A 63 8.72 -3.80 -13.60
C ALA A 63 9.87 -4.67 -14.16
N GLY A 64 9.84 -5.98 -13.89
CA GLY A 64 10.78 -6.94 -14.47
C GLY A 64 11.10 -8.13 -13.57
N THR A 65 11.65 -9.20 -14.16
CA THR A 65 11.97 -10.43 -13.43
C THR A 65 13.21 -10.29 -12.55
N LYS A 66 14.17 -9.44 -12.94
CA LYS A 66 15.43 -9.20 -12.22
C LYS A 66 15.83 -7.74 -12.32
N GLY A 67 16.58 -7.25 -11.34
CA GLY A 67 17.16 -5.92 -11.36
C GLY A 67 16.24 -4.77 -10.94
N LYS A 68 14.94 -5.02 -10.67
CA LYS A 68 13.97 -3.98 -10.29
C LYS A 68 14.46 -3.09 -9.13
N GLY A 69 14.85 -3.69 -8.01
CA GLY A 69 15.38 -2.96 -6.86
C GLY A 69 16.63 -2.14 -7.19
N SER A 70 17.59 -2.72 -7.93
CA SER A 70 18.81 -2.02 -8.34
C SER A 70 18.50 -0.86 -9.31
N THR A 71 17.62 -1.07 -10.29
CA THR A 71 17.17 -0.02 -11.20
C THR A 71 16.47 1.09 -10.43
N SER A 72 15.58 0.77 -9.49
CA SER A 72 14.85 1.76 -8.70
C SER A 72 15.80 2.59 -7.81
N ALA A 73 16.79 1.96 -7.19
CA ALA A 73 17.82 2.64 -6.40
C ALA A 73 18.71 3.54 -7.28
N LEU A 74 19.13 3.07 -8.46
CA LEU A 74 19.91 3.86 -9.41
C LEU A 74 19.11 5.06 -9.93
N THR A 75 17.83 4.87 -10.27
CA THR A 75 16.94 5.96 -10.67
C THR A 75 16.83 7.03 -9.59
N GLN A 76 16.63 6.62 -8.33
CA GLN A 76 16.56 7.55 -7.20
C GLN A 76 17.87 8.32 -7.04
N SER A 77 19.01 7.64 -7.12
CA SER A 77 20.34 8.27 -7.03
C SER A 77 20.59 9.26 -8.17
N ILE A 78 20.21 8.92 -9.41
CA ILE A 78 20.34 9.82 -10.56
C ILE A 78 19.50 11.08 -10.35
N LEU A 79 18.22 10.95 -9.97
CA LEU A 79 17.35 12.11 -9.76
C LEU A 79 17.89 13.02 -8.65
N HIS A 80 18.33 12.44 -7.54
CA HIS A 80 18.88 13.19 -6.42
C HIS A 80 20.15 13.97 -6.79
N ASN A 81 21.03 13.38 -7.61
CA ASN A 81 22.25 14.06 -8.07
C ASN A 81 22.01 15.04 -9.22
N TYR A 82 20.97 14.80 -10.04
CA TYR A 82 20.60 15.68 -11.14
C TYR A 82 20.05 17.00 -10.62
N ASP A 83 19.13 16.94 -9.66
CA ASP A 83 18.57 18.11 -9.00
C ASP A 83 18.21 17.78 -7.53
N PRO A 84 19.02 18.24 -6.56
CA PRO A 84 18.77 17.99 -5.13
C PRO A 84 17.47 18.59 -4.60
N THR A 85 16.83 19.49 -5.35
CA THR A 85 15.55 20.09 -4.96
C THR A 85 14.36 19.17 -5.25
N ILE A 86 14.51 18.16 -6.10
CA ILE A 86 13.48 17.16 -6.38
C ILE A 86 13.37 16.22 -5.17
N LYS A 87 12.26 16.30 -4.44
CA LYS A 87 11.95 15.38 -3.35
C LYS A 87 11.53 14.04 -3.94
N THR A 88 12.35 13.02 -3.75
CA THR A 88 12.10 11.68 -4.31
C THR A 88 11.43 10.76 -3.30
N GLY A 89 10.46 9.97 -3.76
CA GLY A 89 9.89 8.85 -3.01
C GLY A 89 10.30 7.53 -3.66
N LEU A 90 10.64 6.52 -2.87
CA LEU A 90 11.00 5.20 -3.39
C LEU A 90 10.24 4.11 -2.63
N PHE A 91 9.46 3.31 -3.36
CA PHE A 91 8.78 2.13 -2.85
C PHE A 91 9.41 0.85 -3.41
N THR A 92 9.93 -0.01 -2.53
CA THR A 92 10.63 -1.25 -2.92
C THR A 92 10.19 -2.48 -2.12
N SER A 93 10.50 -3.67 -2.63
CA SER A 93 10.25 -4.92 -1.89
C SER A 93 11.19 -6.06 -2.31
N PRO A 94 11.52 -7.01 -1.41
CA PRO A 94 11.22 -7.04 0.01
C PRO A 94 12.11 -6.07 0.85
N HIS A 95 11.93 -6.06 2.18
CA HIS A 95 12.88 -5.40 3.11
C HIS A 95 13.84 -6.45 3.67
N LEU A 96 15.00 -6.01 4.17
CA LEU A 96 15.99 -6.90 4.78
C LEU A 96 15.91 -6.91 6.31
N VAL A 97 15.81 -5.73 6.95
CA VAL A 97 15.80 -5.62 8.42
C VAL A 97 14.50 -5.01 8.92
N ALA A 98 14.08 -3.87 8.37
CA ALA A 98 12.91 -3.13 8.82
C ALA A 98 11.95 -2.81 7.67
N VAL A 99 10.64 -2.87 7.91
CA VAL A 99 9.62 -2.58 6.89
C VAL A 99 9.72 -1.18 6.30
N ARG A 100 10.23 -0.22 7.07
CA ARG A 100 10.45 1.16 6.64
C ARG A 100 11.45 1.28 5.49
N GLU A 101 12.35 0.32 5.31
CA GLU A 101 13.26 0.28 4.15
C GLU A 101 12.52 0.27 2.82
N ARG A 102 11.27 -0.20 2.81
CA ARG A 102 10.41 -0.23 1.63
C ARG A 102 9.82 1.12 1.26
N ILE A 103 9.82 2.10 2.17
CA ILE A 103 9.25 3.43 1.93
C ILE A 103 10.33 4.44 2.27
N ARG A 104 11.00 4.97 1.24
CA ARG A 104 12.08 5.93 1.41
C ARG A 104 11.71 7.28 0.84
N ILE A 105 12.20 8.34 1.47
CA ILE A 105 12.10 9.71 1.00
C ILE A 105 13.51 10.28 0.95
N ASN A 106 13.91 10.82 -0.19
CA ASN A 106 15.28 11.31 -0.44
C ASN A 106 16.37 10.28 -0.09
N GLY A 107 16.12 9.01 -0.43
CA GLY A 107 17.06 7.91 -0.21
C GLY A 107 17.01 7.27 1.18
N GLU A 108 16.39 7.94 2.16
CA GLU A 108 16.33 7.48 3.54
C GLU A 108 14.98 6.82 3.88
N PRO A 109 14.97 5.69 4.62
CA PRO A 109 13.73 5.13 5.17
C PRO A 109 12.95 6.18 5.96
N ILE A 110 11.63 6.22 5.80
CA ILE A 110 10.81 7.10 6.65
C ILE A 110 11.00 6.78 8.13
N SER A 111 10.78 7.76 9.01
CA SER A 111 10.93 7.57 10.45
C SER A 111 9.85 6.63 11.01
N GLU A 112 10.06 6.15 12.23
CA GLU A 112 9.10 5.29 12.94
C GLU A 112 7.78 6.02 13.20
N GLU A 113 7.86 7.30 13.52
CA GLU A 113 6.72 8.19 13.76
C GLU A 113 5.92 8.40 12.47
N LEU A 114 6.59 8.68 11.35
CA LEU A 114 5.93 8.84 10.06
C LEU A 114 5.27 7.53 9.61
N PHE A 115 5.97 6.41 9.75
CA PHE A 115 5.40 5.11 9.40
C PHE A 115 4.16 4.79 10.25
N ALA A 116 4.22 5.02 11.56
CA ALA A 116 3.12 4.77 12.47
C ALA A 116 1.92 5.67 12.15
N ARG A 117 2.16 6.97 11.94
CA ARG A 117 1.15 7.96 11.57
C ARG A 117 0.44 7.59 10.28
N TYR A 118 1.17 7.37 9.19
CA TYR A 118 0.55 7.07 7.89
C TYR A 118 -0.12 5.70 7.86
N SER A 119 0.43 4.73 8.61
CA SER A 119 -0.25 3.45 8.80
C SER A 119 -1.57 3.63 9.55
N GLN A 120 -1.60 4.45 10.60
CA GLN A 120 -2.83 4.76 11.32
C GLN A 120 -3.85 5.46 10.43
N ASP A 121 -3.44 6.51 9.71
CA ASP A 121 -4.32 7.27 8.81
C ASP A 121 -4.99 6.36 7.77
N VAL A 122 -4.20 5.48 7.14
CA VAL A 122 -4.73 4.49 6.19
C VAL A 122 -5.65 3.47 6.89
N TRP A 123 -5.23 2.96 8.05
CA TRP A 123 -6.00 1.96 8.81
C TRP A 123 -7.38 2.47 9.20
N GLU A 124 -7.43 3.67 9.78
CA GLU A 124 -8.64 4.31 10.29
C GLU A 124 -9.59 4.69 9.14
N ARG A 125 -9.07 5.22 8.03
CA ARG A 125 -9.92 5.51 6.85
C ARG A 125 -10.54 4.25 6.25
N LEU A 126 -9.78 3.16 6.20
CA LEU A 126 -10.34 1.86 5.79
C LEU A 126 -11.44 1.41 6.76
N GLU A 127 -11.24 1.47 8.08
CA GLU A 127 -12.31 1.12 9.03
C GLU A 127 -13.54 2.04 8.90
N ALA A 128 -13.34 3.35 8.74
CA ALA A 128 -14.42 4.32 8.65
C ALA A 128 -15.31 4.12 7.42
N THR A 129 -14.76 3.64 6.30
CA THR A 129 -15.48 3.45 5.03
C THR A 129 -15.97 2.00 4.81
N LYS A 130 -15.70 1.11 5.76
CA LYS A 130 -16.01 -0.33 5.70
C LYS A 130 -17.47 -0.63 5.43
N GLU A 131 -18.37 -0.06 6.23
CA GLU A 131 -19.81 -0.35 6.12
C GLU A 131 -20.37 0.15 4.78
N GLU A 132 -19.95 1.34 4.33
CA GLU A 132 -20.31 1.87 3.01
C GLU A 132 -19.84 0.94 1.89
N ALA A 133 -18.59 0.48 1.96
CA ALA A 133 -18.02 -0.45 0.98
C ALA A 133 -18.81 -1.77 0.94
N ILE A 134 -19.21 -2.32 2.09
CA ILE A 134 -20.05 -3.53 2.14
C ILE A 134 -21.43 -3.28 1.53
N ARG A 135 -22.05 -2.13 1.81
CA ARG A 135 -23.37 -1.77 1.26
C ARG A 135 -23.37 -1.64 -0.25
N ALA A 136 -22.26 -1.17 -0.82
CA ALA A 136 -22.06 -1.03 -2.26
C ALA A 136 -21.80 -2.35 -3.00
N MET A 137 -21.56 -3.47 -2.29
CA MET A 137 -21.35 -4.77 -2.92
C MET A 137 -22.61 -5.29 -3.61
N ASP A 138 -22.43 -6.07 -4.68
CA ASP A 138 -23.52 -6.79 -5.35
C ASP A 138 -23.81 -8.11 -4.62
N LEU A 139 -24.46 -7.99 -3.46
CA LEU A 139 -24.83 -9.07 -2.55
C LEU A 139 -26.26 -8.86 -2.02
N SER A 140 -26.87 -9.92 -1.49
CA SER A 140 -28.18 -9.81 -0.84
C SER A 140 -28.11 -8.95 0.43
N ASP A 141 -29.21 -8.31 0.81
CA ASP A 141 -29.26 -7.51 2.05
C ASP A 141 -29.00 -8.35 3.29
N SER A 142 -29.39 -9.64 3.30
CA SER A 142 -29.04 -10.57 4.37
C SER A 142 -27.54 -10.79 4.49
N ASP A 143 -26.85 -11.03 3.36
CA ASP A 143 -25.41 -11.26 3.35
C ASP A 143 -24.64 -9.99 3.74
N LYS A 144 -25.08 -8.83 3.25
CA LYS A 144 -24.51 -7.52 3.64
C LYS A 144 -24.61 -7.28 5.14
N ASN A 145 -25.78 -7.56 5.72
CA ASN A 145 -26.02 -7.38 7.16
C ASN A 145 -25.20 -8.36 8.00
N GLU A 146 -25.03 -9.59 7.55
CA GLU A 146 -24.16 -10.57 8.19
C GLU A 146 -22.69 -10.13 8.12
N LEU A 147 -22.22 -9.69 6.96
CA LEU A 147 -20.87 -9.18 6.78
C LEU A 147 -20.62 -7.98 7.71
N ILE A 148 -21.51 -6.99 7.77
CA ILE A 148 -21.37 -5.83 8.67
C ILE A 148 -21.28 -6.27 10.14
N LYS A 149 -22.11 -7.23 10.57
CA LYS A 149 -22.07 -7.78 11.94
C LYS A 149 -20.76 -8.53 12.25
N ASN A 150 -20.27 -9.31 11.28
CA ASN A 150 -19.05 -10.12 11.40
C ASN A 150 -17.76 -9.36 11.06
N SER A 151 -17.89 -8.13 10.53
CA SER A 151 -16.82 -7.31 9.98
C SER A 151 -15.72 -6.95 10.99
N ARG A 152 -16.00 -7.11 12.29
CA ARG A 152 -15.01 -7.00 13.38
C ARG A 152 -13.97 -8.14 13.41
N LYS A 153 -14.20 -9.26 12.69
CA LYS A 153 -13.40 -10.50 12.78
C LYS A 153 -12.69 -10.94 11.49
N HIS A 154 -13.03 -10.41 10.32
CA HIS A 154 -12.42 -10.80 9.04
C HIS A 154 -11.64 -9.63 8.43
N PRO A 155 -10.58 -9.88 7.63
CA PRO A 155 -9.77 -8.80 7.11
C PRO A 155 -10.60 -8.00 6.09
N ASP A 156 -11.04 -6.84 6.53
CA ASP A 156 -11.64 -5.75 5.74
C ASP A 156 -10.55 -4.83 5.15
N LYS A 157 -9.31 -5.32 5.15
CA LYS A 157 -8.14 -4.59 4.69
C LYS A 157 -7.41 -5.38 3.62
N PRO A 158 -6.77 -4.69 2.68
CA PRO A 158 -5.98 -5.35 1.66
C PRO A 158 -4.90 -6.23 2.32
N ILE A 159 -4.46 -7.24 1.56
CA ILE A 159 -3.30 -8.05 1.91
C ILE A 159 -2.07 -7.17 2.17
N TYR A 160 -1.10 -7.72 2.89
CA TYR A 160 0.12 -7.04 3.34
C TYR A 160 0.73 -6.09 2.31
N PHE A 161 1.01 -6.59 1.10
CA PHE A 161 1.70 -5.80 0.09
C PHE A 161 0.84 -4.64 -0.41
N ARG A 162 -0.43 -4.92 -0.72
CA ARG A 162 -1.40 -3.92 -1.18
C ARG A 162 -1.63 -2.85 -0.12
N TYR A 163 -1.75 -3.24 1.15
CA TYR A 163 -1.84 -2.30 2.27
C TYR A 163 -0.58 -1.43 2.34
N LEU A 164 0.60 -2.01 2.21
CA LEU A 164 1.84 -1.25 2.25
C LEU A 164 1.96 -0.28 1.05
N THR A 165 1.44 -0.65 -0.12
CA THR A 165 1.33 0.27 -1.27
C THR A 165 0.43 1.45 -0.96
N LEU A 166 -0.70 1.25 -0.26
CA LEU A 166 -1.55 2.36 0.20
C LEU A 166 -0.77 3.30 1.14
N VAL A 167 -0.05 2.74 2.12
CA VAL A 167 0.75 3.53 3.08
C VAL A 167 1.87 4.29 2.37
N ALA A 168 2.58 3.66 1.43
CA ALA A 168 3.65 4.30 0.68
C ALA A 168 3.16 5.49 -0.15
N LEU A 169 2.11 5.29 -0.95
CA LEU A 169 1.54 6.36 -1.76
C LEU A 169 0.90 7.44 -0.89
N HIS A 170 0.21 7.07 0.18
CA HIS A 170 -0.30 8.05 1.14
C HIS A 170 0.85 8.88 1.74
N ALA A 171 1.94 8.25 2.17
CA ALA A 171 3.12 8.95 2.69
C ALA A 171 3.72 9.91 1.66
N PHE A 172 3.92 9.48 0.41
CA PHE A 172 4.47 10.34 -0.65
C PHE A 172 3.59 11.56 -0.94
N ILE A 173 2.27 11.39 -0.91
CA ILE A 173 1.31 12.49 -1.08
C ILE A 173 1.40 13.48 0.10
N GLN A 174 1.39 12.97 1.34
CA GLN A 174 1.44 13.81 2.54
C GLN A 174 2.77 14.56 2.66
N GLU A 175 3.85 13.90 2.24
CA GLU A 175 5.20 14.45 2.26
C GLU A 175 5.52 15.31 1.04
N LYS A 176 4.57 15.50 0.11
CA LYS A 176 4.76 16.32 -1.10
C LYS A 176 5.99 15.89 -1.90
N VAL A 177 6.12 14.59 -2.12
CA VAL A 177 7.12 14.03 -3.04
C VAL A 177 6.84 14.53 -4.45
N ASP A 178 7.88 14.98 -5.14
CA ASP A 178 7.81 15.49 -6.52
C ASP A 178 7.88 14.36 -7.55
N CYS A 179 8.69 13.33 -7.28
CA CYS A 179 8.84 12.16 -8.14
C CYS A 179 8.90 10.87 -7.30
N ALA A 180 7.97 9.95 -7.52
CA ALA A 180 7.94 8.66 -6.85
C ALA A 180 8.31 7.51 -7.79
N ILE A 181 9.22 6.65 -7.32
CA ILE A 181 9.69 5.46 -8.01
C ILE A 181 9.03 4.25 -7.34
N LEU A 182 8.23 3.51 -8.09
CA LEU A 182 7.51 2.33 -7.59
C LEU A 182 8.07 1.07 -8.24
N GLU A 183 8.67 0.21 -7.42
CA GLU A 183 8.96 -1.16 -7.80
C GLU A 183 7.68 -2.01 -7.78
N VAL A 184 7.46 -2.79 -8.84
CA VAL A 184 6.40 -3.80 -8.88
C VAL A 184 6.75 -4.95 -7.92
N GLY A 185 5.79 -5.34 -7.09
CA GLY A 185 5.90 -6.54 -6.26
C GLY A 185 5.80 -7.82 -7.08
N ASP A 186 6.48 -8.87 -6.63
CA ASP A 186 6.42 -10.22 -7.23
C ASP A 186 5.17 -11.01 -6.83
#